data_AF-A0A1H2NBH0-F1
#
_entry.id   AF-A0A1H2NBH0-F1
#
_cell.length_a   1.000
_cell.length_b   1.000
_cell.length_c   1.000
_cell.angle_alpha   90.00
_cell.angle_beta   90.00
_cell.angle_gamma   90.00
#
_symmetry.space_group_name_H-M   'P 1'
#
loop_
_entity.id
_entity.type
_entity.pdbx_description
1 polymer ?
#
loop_
_entity_poly.entity_id
_entity_poly.type
_entity_poly.pdbx_seq_one_letter_code
_entity_poly.pdbx_strand_id
1 'polypeptide(L)' 'MDHYHLMLILLIGGFLLLGVGFNFREHEWGVRVLGLGVLLMLVPIALRVHLALA' A
#
# COMPACT_ATOMS: atom_id res chain seq x y z
N MET A 1 10.34 -13.19 8.67
CA MET A 1 10.76 -11.80 8.37
C MET A 1 10.27 -10.92 9.50
N ASP A 2 11.08 -9.99 9.99
CA ASP A 2 10.64 -9.06 11.03
C ASP A 2 9.43 -8.24 10.56
N HIS A 3 8.50 -7.96 11.47
CA HIS A 3 7.29 -7.17 11.20
C HIS A 3 7.65 -5.79 10.60
N TYR A 4 8.77 -5.21 11.04
CA TYR A 4 9.32 -3.98 10.48
C TYR A 4 9.62 -4.08 8.98
N HIS A 5 10.29 -5.16 8.56
CA HIS A 5 10.62 -5.39 7.15
C HIS A 5 9.36 -5.61 6.31
N LEU A 6 8.38 -6.32 6.87
CA LEU A 6 7.09 -6.54 6.20
C LEU A 6 6.33 -5.22 6.00
N MET A 7 6.27 -4.36 7.02
CA MET A 7 5.65 -3.03 6.92
C MET A 7 6.35 -2.16 5.86
N LEU A 8 7.68 -2.22 5.78
CA LEU A 8 8.47 -1.51 4.78
C LEU A 8 8.15 -1.97 3.35
N ILE A 9 8.07 -3.29 3.14
CA ILE A 9 7.71 -3.86 1.82
C ILE A 9 6.31 -3.42 1.41
N LEU A 10 5.35 -3.41 2.35
CA LEU A 10 3.99 -2.94 2.09
C LEU A 10 3.95 -1.45 1.71
N LEU A 11 4.71 -0.60 2.41
CA LEU A 11 4.81 0.83 2.09
C LEU A 11 5.43 1.07 0.72
N ILE A 12 6.55 0.40 0.42
CA ILE A 12 7.23 0.53 -0.88
C ILE A 12 6.30 0.02 -1.99
N GLY A 13 5.67 -1.14 -1.80
CA GLY A 13 4.70 -1.69 -2.75
C GLY A 13 3.51 -0.76 -2.98
N GLY A 14 2.96 -0.19 -1.91
CA GLY A 14 1.87 0.79 -1.99
C GLY A 14 2.28 2.04 -2.75
N PHE A 15 3.48 2.57 -2.49
CA PHE A 15 4.03 3.72 -3.19
C PHE A 15 4.24 3.47 -4.68
N LEU A 16 4.78 2.30 -5.05
CA LEU A 16 4.94 1.91 -6.44
C LEU A 16 3.59 1.78 -7.15
N LEU A 17 2.58 1.19 -6.50
CA LEU A 17 1.21 1.13 -7.03
C LEU A 17 0.61 2.52 -7.23
N LEU A 18 0.85 3.46 -6.31
CA LEU A 18 0.44 4.86 -6.52
C LEU A 18 1.11 5.46 -7.75
N GLY A 19 2.43 5.27 -7.90
CA GLY A 19 3.17 5.75 -9.07
C GLY A 19 2.65 5.16 -10.39
N VAL A 20 2.46 3.84 -10.44
CA VAL A 20 1.92 3.14 -11.61
C VAL A 20 0.49 3.59 -11.90
N GLY A 21 -0.38 3.61 -10.89
CA GLY A 21 -1.76 4.04 -11.03
C GLY A 21 -1.89 5.49 -11.52
N PHE A 22 -1.00 6.38 -11.04
CA PHE A 22 -0.95 7.76 -11.50
C PHE A 22 -0.45 7.87 -12.95
N ASN A 23 0.58 7.11 -13.32
CA ASN A 23 1.12 7.11 -14.69
C ASN A 23 0.08 6.64 -15.72
N PHE A 24 -0.79 5.71 -15.35
CA PHE A 24 -1.86 5.19 -16.22
C PHE A 24 -3.24 5.74 -15.86
N ARG A 25 -3.33 6.88 -15.15
CA ARG A 25 -4.62 7.42 -14.65
C ARG A 25 -5.67 7.67 -15.74
N GLU A 26 -5.22 7.88 -16.97
CA GLU A 26 -6.09 8.14 -18.13
C GLU A 26 -6.85 6.87 -18.55
N HIS A 27 -6.34 5.70 -18.16
CA HIS A 27 -7.06 4.44 -18.29
C HIS A 27 -7.82 4.16 -17.00
N GLU A 28 -9.05 3.66 -17.12
CA GLU A 28 -9.91 3.35 -15.96
C GLU A 28 -9.25 2.41 -14.93
N TRP A 29 -8.36 1.52 -15.39
CA TRP A 29 -7.62 0.61 -14.51
C TRP A 29 -6.54 1.34 -13.70
N GLY A 30 -5.97 2.44 -14.21
CA GLY A 30 -4.97 3.22 -13.49
C GLY A 30 -5.54 3.85 -12.22
N VAL A 31 -6.77 4.36 -12.28
CA VAL A 31 -7.49 4.89 -11.09
C VAL A 31 -7.75 3.78 -10.07
N ARG A 32 -8.07 2.56 -10.51
CA ARG A 32 -8.23 1.40 -9.60
C ARG A 32 -6.92 1.01 -8.94
N VAL A 33 -5.82 1.01 -9.69
CA VAL A 33 -4.47 0.73 -9.18
C VAL A 33 -4.02 1.81 -8.18
N LEU A 34 -4.34 3.07 -8.46
CA LEU A 34 -4.12 4.18 -7.52
C LEU A 34 -4.88 3.95 -6.21
N GLY A 35 -6.16 3.58 -6.29
CA GLY A 35 -6.98 3.24 -5.13
C GLY A 35 -6.41 2.06 -4.33
N LEU A 36 -5.96 1.00 -5.00
CA LEU A 36 -5.27 -0.13 -4.36
C LEU A 36 -3.97 0.30 -3.68
N GLY A 37 -3.19 1.19 -4.29
CA GLY A 37 -2.00 1.76 -3.68
C GLY A 37 -2.31 2.50 -2.37
N VAL A 38 -3.38 3.33 -2.36
CA VAL A 38 -3.83 4.02 -1.14
C VAL A 38 -4.24 3.02 -0.07
N LEU A 39 -5.04 2.00 -0.41
CA LEU A 39 -5.45 0.97 0.54
C LEU A 39 -4.25 0.22 1.11
N LEU A 40 -3.27 -0.11 0.27
CA LEU A 40 -2.07 -0.82 0.70
C LEU A 40 -1.22 0.01 1.68
N MET A 41 -1.17 1.33 1.50
CA MET A 41 -0.50 2.25 2.45
C MET A 41 -1.14 2.26 3.85
N LEU A 42 -2.41 1.87 3.98
CA LEU A 42 -3.11 1.78 5.27
C LEU A 42 -2.87 0.44 5.99
N VAL A 43 -2.47 -0.61 5.26
CA VAL A 43 -2.22 -1.95 5.83
C VAL A 43 -1.13 -1.95 6.92
N PRO A 44 0.01 -1.25 6.80
CA PRO A 44 0.98 -1.14 7.88
C PRO A 44 0.39 -0.57 9.17
N ILE A 45 -0.52 0.40 9.06
CA ILE A 45 -1.19 1.01 10.22
C ILE A 45 -2.07 -0.03 10.89
N ALA A 46 -2.92 -0.71 10.11
CA ALA A 46 -3.78 -1.77 10.62
C ALA A 46 -2.98 -2.92 11.27
N LEU A 47 -1.87 -3.33 10.64
CA LEU A 47 -0.97 -4.33 11.18
C LEU A 47 -0.35 -3.87 12.51
N ARG A 48 0.13 -2.62 12.58
CA ARG A 48 0.70 -2.08 13.82
C ARG A 48 -0.33 -2.03 14.96
N VAL A 49 -1.57 -1.65 14.65
CA VAL A 49 -2.67 -1.65 15.62
C VAL A 49 -2.98 -3.07 16.10
N HIS A 50 -3.06 -4.04 15.18
CA HIS A 50 -3.28 -5.44 15.53
C HIS A 50 -2.18 -5.99 16.44
N LEU A 51 -0.91 -5.75 16.11
CA LEU A 51 0.23 -6.18 16.93
C LEU A 51 0.30 -5.51 18.30
N ALA A 52 -0.28 -4.31 18.46
CA ALA A 52 -0.33 -3.62 19.73
C ALA A 52 -1.49 -4.11 20.63
N LEU A 53 -2.51 -4.74 20.04
CA LEU A 53 -3.70 -5.25 20.71
C LEU A 53 -3.62 -6.77 20.99
N ALA A 54 -2.72 -7.47 20.31
CA ALA A 54 -2.43 -8.89 20.49
C ALA A 54 -1.39 -9.11 21.59
#